data_AF-A0A7H8SCH6-F1
#
_entry.id   AF-A0A7H8SCH6-F1
#
_cell.length_a   1.000
_cell.length_b   1.000
_cell.length_c   1.000
_cell.angle_alpha   90.00
_cell.angle_beta   90.00
_cell.angle_gamma   90.00
#
_symmetry.space_group_name_H-M   'P 1'
#
loop_
_entity.id
_entity.type
_entity.pdbx_description
1 polymer ?
#
loop_
_entity_poly.entity_id
_entity_poly.type
_entity_poly.pdbx_seq_one_letter_code
_entity_poly.pdbx_strand_id
1 'polypeptide(L)'
;MICNQSYHAEQIELTLISGIGYRKALEFLIKDYLIYLDNEAETEFLKMPLGQCINKLGNHNIKEIAKRAAWIGNDETHYIRKWKNKDINDLKKLIEVTVYFIAMEVVSNKYLEEMS
;
A
#
# COMPACT_ATOMS: atom_id res chain seq x y z
N MET A 1 -24.65 -8.72 -27.94
CA MET A 1 -23.29 -9.20 -27.59
C MET A 1 -22.23 -8.08 -27.52
N ILE A 2 -22.54 -6.84 -27.92
CA ILE A 2 -21.56 -5.73 -27.99
C ILE A 2 -21.39 -4.99 -26.64
N CYS A 3 -22.42 -4.91 -25.79
CA CYS A 3 -22.33 -4.18 -24.52
C CYS A 3 -21.40 -4.80 -23.47
N ASN A 4 -21.18 -6.13 -23.50
CA ASN A 4 -20.35 -6.77 -22.48
C ASN A 4 -18.86 -6.48 -22.68
N GLN A 5 -18.39 -6.39 -23.93
CA GLN A 5 -17.00 -6.05 -24.23
C GLN A 5 -16.71 -4.57 -23.94
N SER A 6 -17.64 -3.67 -24.27
CA SER A 6 -17.53 -2.24 -23.93
C SER A 6 -17.55 -1.99 -22.43
N TYR A 7 -18.45 -2.65 -21.69
CA TYR A 7 -18.49 -2.59 -20.22
C TYR A 7 -17.21 -3.15 -19.60
N HIS A 8 -16.69 -4.27 -20.10
CA HIS A 8 -15.41 -4.79 -19.65
C HIS A 8 -14.24 -3.85 -19.95
N ALA A 9 -14.19 -3.22 -21.12
CA ALA A 9 -13.15 -2.26 -21.47
C ALA A 9 -13.17 -1.04 -20.54
N GLU A 10 -14.34 -0.47 -20.28
CA GLU A 10 -14.53 0.66 -19.34
C GLU A 10 -14.14 0.27 -17.91
N GLN A 11 -14.59 -0.90 -17.43
CA GLN A 11 -14.21 -1.41 -16.11
C GLN A 11 -12.71 -1.66 -16.00
N ILE A 12 -12.04 -2.13 -17.07
CA ILE A 12 -10.59 -2.32 -17.12
C ILE A 12 -9.86 -0.97 -17.03
N GLU A 13 -10.30 0.05 -17.79
CA GLU A 13 -9.72 1.40 -17.72
C GLU A 13 -9.88 2.04 -16.34
N LEU A 14 -11.07 1.97 -15.74
CA LEU A 14 -11.33 2.43 -14.37
C LEU A 14 -10.48 1.67 -13.33
N THR A 15 -10.30 0.36 -13.52
CA THR A 15 -9.50 -0.48 -12.61
C THR A 15 -8.01 -0.13 -12.71
N LEU A 16 -7.47 0.09 -13.91
CA LEU A 16 -6.09 0.51 -14.13
C LEU A 16 -5.78 1.84 -13.44
N ILE A 17 -6.64 2.85 -13.63
CA ILE A 17 -6.50 4.17 -12.99
C ILE A 17 -6.57 4.04 -11.47
N SER A 18 -7.53 3.25 -10.97
CA SER A 18 -7.74 3.05 -9.54
C SER A 18 -6.57 2.27 -8.90
N GLY A 19 -6.02 1.25 -9.58
CA GLY A 19 -4.88 0.47 -9.10
C GLY A 19 -3.61 1.29 -8.94
N ILE A 20 -3.32 2.16 -9.91
CA ILE A 20 -2.21 3.14 -9.81
C ILE A 20 -2.44 4.10 -8.64
N GLY A 21 -3.68 4.58 -8.47
CA GLY A 21 -4.06 5.46 -7.36
C GLY A 21 -3.83 4.82 -5.99
N TYR A 22 -4.29 3.58 -5.79
CA TYR A 22 -4.10 2.85 -4.53
C TYR A 22 -2.64 2.51 -4.25
N ARG A 23 -1.87 2.15 -5.29
CA ARG A 23 -0.42 1.95 -5.15
C ARG A 23 0.27 3.23 -4.71
N LYS A 24 -0.11 4.38 -5.25
CA LYS A 24 0.44 5.67 -4.84
C LYS A 24 0.01 6.05 -3.42
N ALA A 25 -1.22 5.78 -3.04
CA ALA A 25 -1.71 5.96 -1.68
C ALA A 25 -0.91 5.12 -0.67
N LEU A 26 -0.63 3.85 -0.99
CA LEU A 26 0.25 3.00 -0.19
C LEU A 26 1.66 3.57 -0.08
N GLU A 27 2.21 4.14 -1.16
CA GLU A 27 3.53 4.77 -1.14
C GLU A 27 3.58 5.94 -0.17
N PHE A 28 2.61 6.84 -0.23
CA PHE A 28 2.54 7.97 0.71
C PHE A 28 2.39 7.49 2.15
N LEU A 29 1.45 6.56 2.41
CA LEU A 29 1.23 6.00 3.75
C LEU A 29 2.51 5.45 4.38
N ILE A 30 3.28 4.62 3.65
CA ILE A 30 4.50 4.01 4.19
C ILE A 30 5.60 5.06 4.41
N LYS A 31 5.72 6.05 3.51
CA LYS A 31 6.71 7.13 3.66
C LYS A 31 6.39 8.01 4.85
N ASP A 32 5.15 8.47 4.95
CA ASP A 32 4.69 9.31 6.06
C ASP A 32 4.89 8.58 7.40
N TYR A 33 4.65 7.27 7.43
CA TYR A 33 4.90 6.47 8.62
C TYR A 33 6.39 6.36 9.00
N LEU A 34 7.27 6.16 8.02
CA LEU A 34 8.73 6.14 8.28
C LEU A 34 9.24 7.50 8.74
N ILE A 35 8.73 8.59 8.17
CA ILE A 35 9.05 9.97 8.57
C ILE A 35 8.57 10.24 10.00
N TYR A 36 7.39 9.72 10.37
CA TYR A 36 6.89 9.80 11.73
C TYR A 36 7.80 9.10 12.75
N LEU A 37 8.39 7.95 12.37
CA LEU A 37 9.32 7.21 13.23
C LEU A 37 10.72 7.83 13.28
N ASP A 38 11.19 8.40 12.17
CA ASP A 38 12.51 9.02 12.03
C ASP A 38 12.44 10.25 11.13
N ASN A 39 12.26 11.41 11.75
CA ASN A 39 12.11 12.68 11.04
C ASN A 39 13.44 13.18 10.44
N GLU A 40 14.59 12.72 10.94
CA GLU A 40 15.90 13.16 10.42
C GLU A 40 16.17 12.59 9.01
N ALA A 41 15.58 11.44 8.71
CA ALA A 41 15.70 10.76 7.42
C ALA A 41 14.61 11.13 6.40
N GLU A 42 13.81 12.18 6.62
CA GLU A 42 12.69 12.56 5.75
C GLU A 42 13.07 12.65 4.26
N THR A 43 14.14 13.39 3.96
CA THR A 43 14.59 13.59 2.59
C THR A 43 15.06 12.30 1.91
N GLU A 44 15.53 11.32 2.69
CA GLU A 44 15.88 9.98 2.20
C GLU A 44 14.62 9.20 1.85
N PHE A 45 13.64 9.15 2.77
CA PHE A 45 12.39 8.40 2.57
C PHE A 45 11.56 8.93 1.40
N LEU A 46 11.50 10.25 1.19
CA LEU A 46 10.78 10.83 0.06
C LEU A 46 11.34 10.39 -1.30
N LYS A 47 12.66 10.25 -1.41
CA LYS A 47 13.36 9.84 -2.65
C LYS A 47 13.39 8.33 -2.85
N MET A 48 13.22 7.56 -1.77
CA MET A 48 13.30 6.12 -1.79
C MET A 48 12.10 5.48 -2.54
N PRO A 49 12.32 4.44 -3.36
CA PRO A 49 11.22 3.70 -3.98
C PRO A 49 10.46 2.88 -2.93
N LEU A 50 9.13 2.72 -3.11
CA LEU A 50 8.24 2.02 -2.18
C LEU A 50 8.78 0.67 -1.66
N GLY A 51 9.36 -0.15 -2.54
CA GLY A 51 9.91 -1.44 -2.14
C GLY A 51 11.04 -1.35 -1.12
N GLN A 52 11.88 -0.32 -1.20
CA GLN A 52 12.93 -0.07 -0.22
C GLN A 52 12.35 0.50 1.08
N CYS A 53 11.36 1.39 1.00
CA CYS A 53 10.63 1.89 2.18
C CYS A 53 10.01 0.72 2.98
N ILE A 54 9.32 -0.20 2.30
CA ILE A 54 8.73 -1.40 2.94
C ILE A 54 9.82 -2.24 3.63
N ASN A 55 11.01 -2.35 3.05
CA ASN A 55 12.09 -3.14 3.65
C ASN A 55 12.62 -2.53 4.95
N LYS A 56 12.54 -1.19 5.10
CA LYS A 56 12.98 -0.46 6.29
C LYS A 56 11.97 -0.51 7.46
N LEU A 57 10.75 -0.98 7.25
CA LEU A 57 9.77 -1.14 8.32
C LEU A 57 10.28 -2.14 9.38
N GLY A 58 10.32 -1.70 10.64
CA GLY A 58 10.70 -2.53 11.77
C GLY A 58 9.62 -3.55 12.16
N ASN A 59 8.34 -3.16 12.07
CA ASN A 59 7.22 -4.03 12.40
C ASN A 59 7.00 -5.10 11.32
N HIS A 60 7.13 -6.37 11.71
CA HIS A 60 6.97 -7.50 10.79
C HIS A 60 5.60 -7.55 10.12
N ASN A 61 4.52 -7.28 10.86
CA ASN A 61 3.15 -7.37 10.34
C ASN A 61 2.87 -6.27 9.31
N ILE A 62 3.26 -5.02 9.61
CA ILE A 62 3.12 -3.90 8.67
C ILE A 62 3.91 -4.19 7.39
N LYS A 63 5.16 -4.65 7.54
CA LYS A 63 6.04 -4.99 6.43
C LYS A 63 5.43 -6.04 5.50
N GLU A 64 4.95 -7.15 6.06
CA GLU A 64 4.42 -8.26 5.26
C GLU A 64 3.09 -7.91 4.56
N ILE A 65 2.21 -7.14 5.19
CA ILE A 65 0.97 -6.69 4.55
C ILE A 65 1.26 -5.65 3.46
N ALA A 66 2.09 -4.64 3.74
CA ALA A 66 2.48 -3.61 2.77
C ALA A 66 3.18 -4.22 1.54
N LYS A 67 4.00 -5.26 1.74
CA LYS A 67 4.65 -6.00 0.66
C LYS A 67 3.64 -6.67 -0.27
N ARG A 68 2.60 -7.31 0.28
CA ARG A 68 1.51 -7.92 -0.50
C ARG A 68 0.69 -6.87 -1.23
N ALA A 69 0.41 -5.73 -0.60
CA ALA A 69 -0.28 -4.62 -1.24
C ALA A 69 0.52 -4.08 -2.43
N ALA A 70 1.85 -3.91 -2.28
CA ALA A 70 2.73 -3.50 -3.36
C ALA A 70 2.78 -4.52 -4.52
N TRP A 71 2.70 -5.82 -4.22
CA TRP A 71 2.63 -6.86 -5.25
C TRP A 71 1.34 -6.80 -6.06
N ILE A 72 0.17 -6.67 -5.40
CA ILE A 72 -1.11 -6.55 -6.09
C ILE A 72 -1.18 -5.23 -6.87
N GLY A 73 -0.76 -4.11 -6.26
CA GLY A 73 -0.72 -2.81 -6.93
C GLY A 73 0.21 -2.77 -8.15
N ASN A 74 1.30 -3.54 -8.15
CA ASN A 74 2.13 -3.73 -9.36
C ASN A 74 1.43 -4.63 -10.40
N ASP A 75 0.66 -5.65 -10.00
CA ASP A 75 0.00 -6.58 -10.93
C ASP A 75 -1.20 -5.94 -11.63
N GLU A 76 -1.92 -5.01 -10.98
CA GLU A 76 -3.03 -4.26 -11.57
C GLU A 76 -2.61 -3.36 -12.74
N THR A 77 -1.31 -3.05 -12.89
CA THR A 77 -0.80 -2.27 -14.03
C THR A 77 -0.29 -3.13 -15.19
N HIS A 78 -0.32 -4.46 -15.07
CA HIS A 78 0.17 -5.38 -16.11
C HIS A 78 -0.99 -5.96 -16.93
N TYR A 79 -0.79 -6.01 -18.26
CA TYR A 79 -1.75 -6.56 -19.23
C TYR A 79 -2.06 -8.05 -19.00
N ILE A 80 -1.18 -8.75 -18.26
CA ILE A 80 -1.33 -10.16 -17.87
C ILE A 80 -1.27 -10.22 -16.34
N ARG A 81 -2.42 -10.41 -15.68
CA ARG A 81 -2.50 -10.58 -14.23
C ARG A 81 -1.85 -11.91 -13.81
N LYS A 82 -0.85 -11.86 -12.93
CA LYS A 82 -0.30 -13.06 -12.28
C LYS A 82 -1.23 -13.59 -11.20
N TRP A 83 -2.02 -12.73 -10.55
CA TRP A 83 -2.93 -13.13 -9.47
C TRP A 83 -4.39 -13.19 -9.94
N LYS A 84 -4.77 -14.26 -10.64
CA LYS A 84 -6.12 -14.41 -11.21
C LYS A 84 -7.27 -14.37 -10.18
N ASN A 85 -6.98 -14.65 -8.91
CA ASN A 85 -7.97 -14.68 -7.81
C ASN A 85 -7.91 -13.45 -6.90
N LYS A 86 -7.13 -12.43 -7.26
CA LYS A 86 -7.00 -11.19 -6.48
C LYS A 86 -7.33 -10.00 -7.37
N ASP A 87 -8.00 -9.03 -6.77
CA ASP A 87 -8.46 -7.84 -7.47
C ASP A 87 -8.14 -6.55 -6.68
N ILE A 88 -8.62 -5.43 -7.21
CA ILE A 88 -8.49 -4.12 -6.58
C ILE A 88 -9.13 -4.04 -5.18
N ASN A 89 -10.12 -4.87 -4.86
CA ASN A 89 -10.73 -4.91 -3.54
C ASN A 89 -9.78 -5.58 -2.53
N ASP A 90 -9.01 -6.58 -2.95
CA ASP A 90 -7.94 -7.11 -2.11
C ASP A 90 -6.85 -6.07 -1.85
N LEU A 91 -6.47 -5.26 -2.85
CA LEU A 91 -5.52 -4.16 -2.65
C LEU A 91 -6.04 -3.15 -1.61
N LYS A 92 -7.30 -2.73 -1.74
CA LYS A 92 -7.96 -1.83 -0.77
C LYS A 92 -7.91 -2.41 0.65
N LYS A 93 -8.28 -3.68 0.81
CA LYS A 93 -8.27 -4.37 2.12
C LYS A 93 -6.86 -4.45 2.70
N LEU A 94 -5.84 -4.71 1.89
CA LEU A 94 -4.47 -4.74 2.38
C LEU A 94 -3.99 -3.35 2.82
N ILE A 95 -4.36 -2.28 2.11
CA ILE A 95 -4.04 -0.91 2.53
C ILE A 95 -4.76 -0.60 3.85
N GLU A 96 -6.04 -0.94 3.98
CA GLU A 96 -6.81 -0.75 5.21
C GLU A 96 -6.20 -1.49 6.41
N VAL A 97 -5.82 -2.76 6.23
CA VAL A 97 -5.11 -3.54 7.27
C VAL A 97 -3.76 -2.90 7.63
N THR A 98 -3.04 -2.35 6.64
CA THR A 98 -1.79 -1.62 6.88
C THR A 98 -2.03 -0.40 7.79
N VAL A 99 -3.09 0.37 7.53
CA VAL A 99 -3.48 1.52 8.36
C VAL A 99 -3.79 1.09 9.80
N TYR A 100 -4.51 -0.02 9.99
CA TYR A 100 -4.82 -0.50 11.34
C TYR A 100 -3.57 -0.90 12.13
N PHE A 101 -2.61 -1.59 11.51
CA PHE A 101 -1.37 -1.94 12.20
C PHE A 101 -0.54 -0.70 12.54
N ILE A 102 -0.43 0.28 11.63
CA ILE A 102 0.25 1.55 11.90
C ILE A 102 -0.42 2.27 13.08
N ALA A 103 -1.74 2.42 13.04
CA ALA A 103 -2.48 3.11 14.11
C ALA A 103 -2.29 2.42 15.47
N MET A 104 -2.35 1.09 15.49
CA MET A 104 -2.11 0.30 16.70
C MET A 104 -0.70 0.51 17.25
N GLU A 105 0.33 0.48 16.39
CA GLU A 105 1.72 0.69 16.80
C GLU A 105 1.96 2.12 17.32
N VAL A 106 1.48 3.12 16.60
CA VAL A 106 1.58 4.54 16.99
C VAL A 106 0.93 4.80 18.35
N VAL A 107 -0.31 4.34 18.55
CA VAL A 107 -1.03 4.52 19.81
C VAL A 107 -0.33 3.77 20.94
N SER A 108 0.12 2.54 20.70
CA SER A 108 0.81 1.74 21.72
C SER A 108 2.12 2.40 22.16
N ASN A 109 2.95 2.85 21.21
CA ASN A 109 4.22 3.51 21.49
C ASN A 109 4.02 4.79 22.30
N LYS A 110 3.02 5.60 21.94
CA LYS A 110 2.69 6.81 22.69
C LYS A 110 2.40 6.52 24.17
N TYR A 111 1.57 5.51 24.48
CA TYR A 111 1.29 5.16 25.88
C TYR A 111 2.50 4.56 26.60
N LEU A 112 3.35 3.81 25.91
CA LEU A 112 4.58 3.27 26.49
C LEU A 112 5.58 4.38 26.83
N GLU A 113 5.68 5.42 26.01
CA GLU A 113 6.53 6.60 26.27
C GLU A 113 5.96 7.47 27.40
N GLU A 114 4.65 7.73 27.43
CA GLU A 114 4.01 8.52 28.48
C GLU A 114 4.08 7.87 29.87
N MET A 115 4.20 6.54 29.92
CA MET A 115 4.26 5.76 31.17
C MET A 115 5.69 5.32 31.56
N SER A 116 6.71 5.76 30.82
CA SER A 116 8.13 5.50 31.11
C SER A 116 8.80 6.62 31.88
#